data_AF-A0A7C2TJH8-F1
#
_entry.id   AF-A0A7C2TJH8-F1
#
_cell.length_a   1.000
_cell.length_b   1.000
_cell.length_c   1.000
_cell.angle_alpha   90.00
_cell.angle_beta   90.00
_cell.angle_gamma   90.00
#
_symmetry.space_group_name_H-M   'P 1'
#
loop_
_entity.id
_entity.type
_entity.pdbx_description
1 polymer ?
#
loop_
_entity_poly.entity_id
_entity_poly.type
_entity_poly.pdbx_seq_one_letter_code
_entity_poly.pdbx_strand_id
1 'polypeptide(L)'
;METVITTTYGIDTKQNGLFELLAVDVEVKAKSAADYTIHAVLRDTDGQLIGRMDRAETLVVGQQIIALNFDGRTIYRRKGYGPSRLELVIADQVGIEQHHLQAETRPSV
;
A
#
# COMPACT_ATOMS: atom_id res chain seq x y z
N MET A 1 -15.32 -7.56 -2.22
CA MET A 1 -15.03 -6.16 -2.60
C MET A 1 -14.24 -6.19 -3.91
N GLU A 2 -13.86 -5.05 -4.48
CA GLU A 2 -12.89 -4.98 -5.59
C GLU A 2 -11.77 -4.03 -5.19
N THR A 3 -10.53 -4.33 -5.56
CA THR A 3 -9.36 -3.52 -5.18
C THR A 3 -8.37 -3.38 -6.33
N VAL A 4 -7.88 -2.16 -6.57
CA VAL A 4 -6.90 -1.87 -7.62
C VAL A 4 -5.88 -0.84 -7.09
N ILE A 5 -4.60 -1.00 -7.42
CA ILE A 5 -3.60 0.06 -7.17
C ILE A 5 -3.79 1.15 -8.22
N THR A 6 -3.96 2.39 -7.77
CA THR A 6 -4.12 3.53 -8.68
C THR A 6 -2.80 4.28 -8.88
N THR A 7 -2.01 4.49 -7.83
CA THR A 7 -0.75 5.26 -7.90
C THR A 7 0.21 4.89 -6.78
N THR A 8 1.52 5.05 -7.00
CA THR A 8 2.52 5.09 -5.92
C THR A 8 3.39 6.33 -6.05
N TYR A 9 3.83 6.89 -4.93
CA TYR A 9 4.67 8.08 -4.90
C TYR A 9 5.49 8.17 -3.61
N GLY A 10 6.64 8.84 -3.69
CA GLY A 10 7.46 9.15 -2.53
C GLY A 10 7.03 10.46 -1.86
N ILE A 11 7.07 10.52 -0.53
CA ILE A 11 6.82 11.74 0.25
C ILE A 11 8.11 12.16 0.96
N ASP A 12 8.69 13.29 0.56
CA ASP A 12 9.86 13.92 1.20
C ASP A 12 9.38 15.06 2.12
N THR A 13 9.16 14.70 3.38
CA THR A 13 8.72 15.62 4.43
C THR A 13 9.86 16.49 4.96
N LYS A 14 11.11 16.12 4.71
CA LYS A 14 12.30 16.83 5.20
C LYS A 14 12.99 17.70 4.16
N GLN A 15 12.52 17.66 2.91
CA GLN A 15 13.04 18.41 1.77
C GLN A 15 14.54 18.19 1.54
N ASN A 16 15.02 16.97 1.74
CA ASN A 16 16.43 16.61 1.58
C ASN A 16 16.71 15.75 0.35
N GLY A 17 15.71 15.54 -0.50
CA GLY A 17 15.80 14.71 -1.71
C GLY A 17 15.68 13.21 -1.44
N LEU A 18 15.33 12.80 -0.21
CA LEU A 18 15.07 11.40 0.16
C LEU A 18 13.64 11.28 0.67
N PHE A 19 12.90 10.29 0.17
CA PHE A 19 11.52 10.09 0.61
C PHE A 19 11.47 9.43 1.98
N GLU A 20 10.76 10.05 2.92
CA GLU A 20 10.45 9.47 4.23
C GLU A 20 9.42 8.36 4.12
N LEU A 21 8.45 8.51 3.23
CA LEU A 21 7.37 7.56 3.04
C LEU A 21 7.27 7.15 1.58
N LEU A 22 6.92 5.88 1.36
CA LEU A 22 6.36 5.42 0.10
C LEU A 22 4.85 5.30 0.31
N ALA A 23 4.08 6.15 -0.35
CA ALA A 23 2.62 6.08 -0.38
C ALA A 23 2.16 5.21 -1.54
N VAL A 24 1.21 4.32 -1.26
CA VAL A 24 0.52 3.52 -2.26
C VAL A 24 -0.98 3.76 -2.13
N ASP A 25 -1.56 4.36 -3.15
CA ASP A 25 -2.99 4.61 -3.22
C ASP A 25 -3.67 3.36 -3.79
N VAL A 26 -4.58 2.82 -2.99
CA VAL A 26 -5.41 1.66 -3.35
C VAL A 26 -6.85 2.13 -3.46
N GLU A 27 -7.45 1.96 -4.63
CA GLU A 27 -8.89 2.09 -4.79
C GLU A 27 -9.55 0.82 -4.27
N VAL A 28 -10.48 0.99 -3.32
CA VAL A 28 -11.31 -0.08 -2.78
C VAL A 28 -12.76 0.23 -3.07
N LYS A 29 -13.47 -0.74 -3.64
CA LYS A 29 -14.91 -0.70 -3.86
C LYS A 29 -15.63 -1.61 -2.88
N ALA A 30 -16.16 -1.03 -1.81
CA ALA A 30 -16.89 -1.75 -0.78
C ALA A 30 -18.36 -1.99 -1.20
N LYS A 31 -18.85 -3.21 -0.94
CA LYS A 31 -20.24 -3.61 -1.25
C LYS A 31 -21.21 -3.32 -0.08
N SER A 32 -20.68 -3.12 1.12
CA SER A 32 -21.40 -2.81 2.35
C SER A 32 -20.56 -1.88 3.21
N ALA A 33 -21.20 -1.04 4.02
CA ALA A 33 -20.47 -0.22 4.98
C ALA A 33 -20.04 -1.09 6.18
N ALA A 34 -18.74 -1.08 6.50
CA ALA A 34 -18.17 -1.86 7.60
C ALA A 34 -16.78 -1.35 7.99
N ASP A 35 -16.30 -1.80 9.15
CA ASP A 35 -14.93 -1.61 9.58
C ASP A 35 -14.03 -2.70 8.99
N TYR A 36 -13.00 -2.27 8.26
CA TYR A 36 -12.03 -3.13 7.61
C TYR A 36 -10.66 -3.00 8.30
N THR A 37 -9.97 -4.13 8.39
CA THR A 37 -8.54 -4.18 8.69
C THR A 37 -7.78 -4.52 7.42
N ILE A 38 -6.84 -3.65 7.07
CA ILE A 38 -6.00 -3.76 5.90
C ILE A 38 -4.60 -4.13 6.39
N HIS A 39 -4.12 -5.29 5.95
CA HIS A 39 -2.77 -5.75 6.15
C HIS A 39 -2.03 -5.65 4.81
N ALA A 40 -0.97 -4.87 4.76
CA ALA A 40 -0.23 -4.66 3.53
C ALA A 40 1.24 -5.04 3.72
N VAL A 41 1.75 -5.80 2.77
CA VAL A 41 3.12 -6.29 2.75
C VAL A 41 3.75 -5.89 1.42
N LEU A 42 4.90 -5.25 1.49
CA LEU A 42 5.70 -4.92 0.32
C LEU A 42 6.87 -5.90 0.24
N ARG A 43 6.99 -6.56 -0.92
CA ARG A 43 8.08 -7.47 -1.26
C ARG A 43 8.87 -6.96 -2.45
N ASP A 44 10.15 -7.25 -2.50
CA ASP A 44 10.94 -7.01 -3.71
C ASP A 44 10.63 -8.06 -4.81
N THR A 45 11.27 -7.91 -5.97
CA THR A 45 11.14 -8.84 -7.10
C THR A 45 11.62 -10.26 -6.79
N ASP A 46 12.46 -10.43 -5.76
CA ASP A 46 12.99 -11.71 -5.29
C ASP A 46 12.07 -12.33 -4.21
N GLY A 47 10.97 -11.65 -3.84
CA GLY A 47 10.02 -12.08 -2.81
C GLY A 47 10.42 -11.74 -1.37
N GLN A 48 11.52 -10.99 -1.17
CA GLN A 48 11.96 -10.60 0.17
C GLN A 48 11.07 -9.51 0.76
N LEU A 49 10.76 -9.63 2.04
CA LEU A 49 10.00 -8.63 2.78
C LEU A 49 10.79 -7.33 2.95
N ILE A 50 10.28 -6.23 2.37
CA ILE A 50 10.90 -4.90 2.48
C ILE A 50 10.06 -3.90 3.28
N GLY A 51 8.75 -4.12 3.42
CA GLY A 51 7.88 -3.29 4.24
C GLY A 51 6.60 -4.01 4.67
N ARG A 52 6.04 -3.58 5.80
CA ARG A 52 4.72 -4.01 6.27
C ARG A 52 4.02 -2.84 6.94
N MET A 53 2.71 -2.76 6.78
CA MET A 53 1.87 -1.87 7.58
C MET A 53 0.48 -2.48 7.77
N ASP A 54 -0.16 -2.07 8.87
CA ASP A 54 -1.53 -2.47 9.21
C ASP A 54 -2.34 -1.18 9.39
N ARG A 55 -3.56 -1.13 8.84
CA ARG A 55 -4.45 0.04 8.90
C ARG A 55 -5.89 -0.39 9.14
N ALA A 56 -6.54 0.21 10.12
CA ALA A 56 -7.99 0.11 10.28
C ALA A 56 -8.66 1.26 9.52
N GLU A 57 -9.71 0.95 8.76
CA GLU A 57 -10.45 1.93 7.97
C GLU A 57 -11.95 1.58 7.97
N THR A 58 -12.81 2.57 8.21
CA THR A 58 -14.25 2.42 8.03
C THR A 58 -14.59 2.74 6.59
N LEU A 59 -15.04 1.73 5.83
CA LEU A 59 -15.44 1.91 4.44
C LEU A 59 -16.95 2.08 4.36
N VAL A 60 -17.39 3.05 3.56
CA VAL A 60 -18.80 3.16 3.12
C VAL A 60 -19.02 2.46 1.79
N VAL A 61 -20.28 2.19 1.43
CA VAL A 61 -20.62 1.61 0.12
C VAL A 61 -20.13 2.53 -1.01
N GLY A 62 -19.39 1.96 -1.97
CA GLY A 62 -18.85 2.70 -3.11
C GLY A 62 -17.31 2.65 -3.20
N GLN A 63 -16.75 3.50 -4.07
CA GLN A 63 -15.32 3.62 -4.32
C GLN A 63 -14.68 4.61 -3.35
N GLN A 64 -13.55 4.21 -2.74
CA GLN A 64 -12.73 5.03 -1.86
C GLN A 64 -11.25 4.79 -2.16
N ILE A 65 -10.43 5.83 -2.01
CA ILE A 65 -8.98 5.73 -2.12
C ILE A 65 -8.39 5.68 -0.72
N ILE A 66 -7.55 4.66 -0.48
CA ILE A 66 -6.85 4.47 0.78
C ILE A 66 -5.36 4.58 0.52
N ALA A 67 -4.72 5.54 1.18
CA ALA A 67 -3.27 5.72 1.11
C ALA A 67 -2.56 4.81 2.12
N LEU A 68 -1.75 3.88 1.66
CA LEU A 68 -0.93 3.00 2.48
C LEU A 68 0.50 3.55 2.54
N ASN A 69 0.92 4.00 3.72
CA ASN A 69 2.23 4.62 3.92
C ASN A 69 3.24 3.63 4.51
N PHE A 70 4.28 3.32 3.75
CA PHE A 70 5.41 2.49 4.19
C PHE A 70 6.61 3.37 4.54
N ASP A 71 7.50 2.86 5.41
CA ASP A 71 8.78 3.52 5.70
C ASP A 71 9.69 3.54 4.46
N GLY A 72 9.68 4.69 3.78
CA GLY A 72 10.44 4.93 2.55
C GLY A 72 11.94 4.88 2.75
N ARG A 73 12.44 5.24 3.95
CA ARG A 73 13.87 5.18 4.26
C ARG A 73 14.35 3.74 4.38
N THR A 74 13.56 2.88 5.02
CA THR A 74 13.88 1.45 5.13
C THR A 74 13.87 0.76 3.78
N ILE A 75 12.89 1.09 2.92
CA ILE A 75 12.82 0.59 1.55
C ILE A 75 14.05 1.04 0.75
N TYR A 76 14.34 2.35 0.76
CA TYR A 76 15.47 2.93 0.04
C TYR A 76 16.80 2.29 0.44
N ARG A 77 17.08 2.14 1.75
CA ARG A 77 18.32 1.52 2.23
C ARG A 77 18.48 0.06 1.82
N ARG A 78 17.38 -0.68 1.68
CA ARG A 78 17.44 -2.12 1.37
C ARG A 78 17.61 -2.41 -0.13
N LYS A 79 16.96 -1.63 -1.00
CA LYS A 79 16.90 -1.95 -2.44
C LYS A 79 16.96 -0.75 -3.40
N GLY A 80 17.04 0.48 -2.90
CA GLY A 80 16.82 1.68 -3.72
C GLY A 80 15.35 1.76 -4.20
N TYR A 81 15.01 2.84 -4.89
CA TYR A 81 13.67 2.96 -5.50
C TYR A 81 13.62 2.10 -6.77
N GLY A 82 12.72 1.13 -6.83
CA GLY A 82 12.65 0.16 -7.92
C GLY A 82 11.37 -0.68 -7.91
N PRO A 83 11.11 -1.50 -8.94
CA PRO A 83 9.91 -2.32 -9.00
C PRO A 83 9.76 -3.19 -7.74
N SER A 84 8.55 -3.22 -7.17
CA SER A 84 8.24 -4.04 -6.00
C SER A 84 6.86 -4.68 -6.16
N ARG A 85 6.59 -5.77 -5.44
CA ARG A 85 5.28 -6.41 -5.39
C ARG A 85 4.57 -6.01 -4.10
N LEU A 86 3.35 -5.53 -4.21
CA LEU A 86 2.48 -5.28 -3.07
C LEU A 86 1.54 -6.47 -2.87
N GLU A 87 1.56 -7.05 -1.69
CA GLU A 87 0.60 -8.05 -1.25
C GLU A 87 -0.34 -7.40 -0.24
N LEU A 88 -1.64 -7.49 -0.52
CA LEU A 88 -2.68 -6.87 0.29
C LEU A 88 -3.62 -7.94 0.80
N VAL A 89 -3.89 -7.92 2.10
CA VAL A 89 -4.93 -8.73 2.72
C VAL A 89 -5.91 -7.77 3.38
N ILE A 90 -7.15 -7.76 2.90
CA ILE A 90 -8.22 -6.93 3.46
C ILE A 90 -9.21 -7.86 4.14
N ALA A 91 -9.50 -7.60 5.41
CA ALA A 91 -10.46 -8.38 6.18
C ALA A 91 -11.52 -7.48 6.83
N ASP A 92 -12.77 -7.93 6.83
CA ASP A 92 -13.84 -7.40 7.69
C ASP A 92 -14.30 -8.47 8.69
N GLN A 93 -15.41 -8.20 9.39
CA GLN A 93 -16.04 -9.14 10.31
C GLN A 93 -16.65 -10.38 9.62
N VAL A 94 -16.75 -10.38 8.29
CA VAL A 94 -17.45 -11.41 7.48
C VAL A 94 -16.44 -12.32 6.76
N GLY A 95 -15.25 -11.85 6.41
CA GLY A 95 -14.22 -12.69 5.80
C GLY A 95 -12.90 -11.98 5.47
N ILE A 96 -11.95 -12.77 4.95
CA ILE A 96 -10.63 -12.32 4.50
C ILE A 96 -10.60 -12.38 2.97
N GLU A 97 -10.25 -11.27 2.31
CA GLU A 97 -9.90 -11.25 0.90
C GLU A 97 -8.39 -10.99 0.72
N GLN A 98 -7.72 -11.83 -0.07
CA GLN A 98 -6.31 -11.69 -0.39
C GLN A 98 -6.15 -11.21 -1.84
N HIS A 99 -5.36 -10.17 -2.03
CA HIS A 99 -5.12 -9.52 -3.31
C HIS A 99 -3.61 -9.37 -3.54
N HIS A 100 -3.14 -9.74 -4.73
CA HIS A 100 -1.75 -9.61 -5.13
C HIS A 100 -1.65 -8.55 -6.22
N LEU A 101 -0.94 -7.46 -5.97
CA LEU A 101 -0.89 -6.30 -6.84
C LEU A 101 0.56 -5.93 -7.15
N GLN A 102 0.87 -5.60 -8.39
CA GLN A 102 2.21 -5.12 -8.75
C GLN A 102 2.26 -3.60 -8.58
N ALA A 103 3.30 -3.11 -7.93
CA ALA A 103 3.48 -1.70 -7.64
C ALA A 103 4.85 -1.24 -8.16
N GLU A 104 4.86 -0.44 -9.23
CA GLU A 104 6.11 0.24 -9.60
C GLU A 104 6.39 1.31 -8.56
N THR A 105 7.34 1.07 -7.65
CA THR A 105 7.81 2.12 -6.72
C THR A 105 8.78 3.03 -7.46
N ARG A 106 8.20 3.84 -8.34
CA ARG A 106 8.89 4.94 -8.99
C ARG A 106 8.38 6.21 -8.34
N PRO A 107 9.17 6.83 -7.46
CA PRO A 107 8.84 8.17 -7.02
C PRO A 107 8.75 9.05 -8.27
N SER A 108 7.56 9.58 -8.55
CA SER A 108 7.39 10.61 -9.56
C SER A 108 8.26 11.80 -9.14
N VAL A 109 9.15 12.23 -10.05
CA VAL A 109 9.92 13.46 -9.94
C VAL A 109 9.01 14.66 -10.18
#